data_AF-A0A838JBM9-F1
#
_entry.id   AF-A0A838JBM9-F1
#
_cell.length_a   1.000
_cell.length_b   1.000
_cell.length_c   1.000
_cell.angle_alpha   90.00
_cell.angle_beta   90.00
_cell.angle_gamma   90.00
#
_symmetry.space_group_name_H-M   'P 1'
#
loop_
_entity.id
_entity.type
_entity.pdbx_description
1 polymer ?
#
loop_
_entity_poly.entity_id
_entity_poly.type
_entity_poly.pdbx_seq_one_letter_code
_entity_poly.pdbx_strand_id
1 'polypeptide(L)'
;YQTPFADRIRNEVEIATMAVGAIFEPDHVNSIIAAGRADLCALARPHLADPYWTLHAAAQLGYKAMPWPPQYLNGKAQLERNMARERE
;
A
#
# COMPACT_ATOMS: atom_id res chain seq x y z
N TYR A 1 13.99 -5.56 -6.63
CA TYR A 1 15.01 -5.16 -7.62
C TYR A 1 15.52 -3.74 -7.36
N GLN A 2 14.66 -2.72 -7.26
CA GLN A 2 15.13 -1.33 -7.10
C GLN A 2 15.18 -0.84 -5.64
N THR A 3 14.46 -1.50 -4.73
CA THR A 3 14.47 -1.17 -3.28
C THR A 3 15.85 -1.01 -2.67
N PRO A 4 16.87 -1.85 -2.96
CA PRO A 4 18.21 -1.67 -2.38
C PRO A 4 18.88 -0.34 -2.73
N PHE A 5 18.54 0.26 -3.89
CA PHE A 5 19.07 1.58 -4.26
C PHE A 5 18.38 2.70 -3.48
N ALA A 6 17.06 2.63 -3.30
CA ALA A 6 16.30 3.57 -2.49
C ALA A 6 16.74 3.54 -1.03
N ASP A 7 16.98 2.34 -0.49
CA ASP A 7 17.50 2.08 0.85
C ASP A 7 18.85 2.76 1.06
N ARG A 8 19.80 2.47 0.15
CA ARG A 8 21.13 3.03 0.21
C ARG A 8 21.12 4.56 0.13
N ILE A 9 20.39 5.16 -0.81
CA ILE A 9 20.31 6.62 -0.92
C ILE A 9 19.67 7.22 0.34
N ARG A 10 18.60 6.62 0.87
CA ARG A 10 17.93 7.10 2.08
C ARG A 10 18.86 7.12 3.28
N ASN A 11 19.57 6.02 3.49
CA ASN A 11 20.33 5.81 4.73
C ASN A 11 21.77 6.31 4.66
N GLU A 12 22.37 6.44 3.47
CA GLU A 12 23.73 7.02 3.31
C GLU A 12 23.70 8.54 3.09
N VAL A 13 22.68 9.06 2.39
CA VAL A 13 22.59 10.49 2.01
C VAL A 13 21.58 11.24 2.89
N GLU A 14 20.84 10.53 3.74
CA GLU A 14 19.84 11.09 4.67
C GLU A 14 18.76 11.95 3.97
N ILE A 15 18.39 11.57 2.75
CA ILE A 15 17.32 12.21 1.97
C ILE A 15 16.13 11.26 1.84
N ALA A 16 14.92 11.81 1.89
CA ALA A 16 13.71 11.01 1.72
C ALA A 16 13.69 10.32 0.34
N THR A 17 13.34 9.03 0.32
CA THR A 17 13.27 8.25 -0.93
C THR A 17 11.93 7.57 -1.14
N MET A 18 11.63 7.31 -2.41
CA MET A 18 10.48 6.53 -2.83
C MET A 18 10.95 5.28 -3.58
N ALA A 19 10.62 4.10 -3.07
CA ALA A 19 10.94 2.83 -3.73
C ALA A 19 9.90 2.50 -4.81
N VAL A 20 10.33 1.89 -5.91
CA VAL A 20 9.45 1.45 -7.01
C VAL A 20 9.94 0.11 -7.58
N GLY A 21 9.10 -0.53 -8.40
CA GLY A 21 9.48 -1.71 -9.18
C GLY A 21 9.22 -3.03 -8.45
N ALA A 22 8.32 -3.83 -9.04
CA ALA A 22 7.86 -5.12 -8.50
C ALA A 22 7.24 -5.03 -7.09
N ILE A 23 6.64 -3.88 -6.76
CA ILE A 23 5.79 -3.69 -5.57
C ILE A 23 4.34 -3.86 -6.03
N PHE A 24 3.62 -4.83 -5.46
CA PHE A 24 2.26 -5.18 -5.90
C PHE A 24 1.36 -5.77 -4.82
N GLU A 25 1.91 -6.17 -3.67
CA GLU A 25 1.16 -6.61 -2.49
C GLU A 25 1.29 -5.59 -1.36
N PRO A 26 0.27 -5.47 -0.48
CA PRO A 26 0.35 -4.62 0.71
C PRO A 26 1.54 -4.97 1.61
N ASP A 27 1.88 -6.27 1.72
CA ASP A 27 3.01 -6.74 2.52
C ASP A 27 4.37 -6.31 1.97
N HIS A 28 4.50 -6.17 0.65
CA HIS A 28 5.70 -5.59 0.05
C HIS A 28 5.88 -4.15 0.51
N VAL A 29 4.80 -3.35 0.49
CA VAL A 29 4.82 -1.95 0.93
C VAL A 29 5.19 -1.88 2.40
N ASN A 30 4.50 -2.65 3.26
CA ASN A 30 4.74 -2.65 4.70
C ASN A 30 6.19 -3.06 5.04
N SER A 31 6.71 -4.10 4.38
CA SER A 31 8.08 -4.58 4.58
C SER A 31 9.16 -3.61 4.10
N ILE A 32 8.86 -2.70 3.17
CA ILE A 32 9.80 -1.67 2.73
C ILE A 32 9.83 -0.52 3.73
N ILE A 33 8.65 -0.01 4.10
CA ILE A 33 8.51 1.15 4.99
C ILE A 33 8.93 0.79 6.42
N ALA A 34 8.43 -0.32 6.98
CA ALA A 34 8.74 -0.73 8.35
C ALA A 34 10.23 -1.04 8.56
N ALA A 35 10.93 -1.48 7.51
CA ALA A 35 12.37 -1.70 7.53
C ALA A 35 13.19 -0.42 7.34
N GLY A 36 12.56 0.75 7.16
CA GLY A 36 13.27 2.02 6.93
C GLY A 36 14.04 2.07 5.60
N ARG A 37 13.61 1.29 4.59
CA ARG A 37 14.29 1.20 3.29
C ARG A 37 13.81 2.25 2.28
N ALA A 38 12.68 2.89 2.55
CA ALA A 38 12.15 4.02 1.82
C ALA A 38 11.11 4.74 2.69
N ASP A 39 10.78 5.98 2.34
CA ASP A 39 9.73 6.76 3.00
C ASP A 39 8.39 6.63 2.28
N LEU A 40 8.42 6.27 0.98
CA LEU A 40 7.24 6.00 0.16
C LEU A 40 7.46 4.78 -0.77
N CYS A 41 6.35 4.20 -1.23
CA CYS A 41 6.32 3.16 -2.26
C CYS A 41 5.47 3.62 -3.44
N ALA A 42 6.02 3.56 -4.66
CA ALA A 42 5.29 3.82 -5.89
C ALA A 42 4.76 2.52 -6.52
N LEU A 43 3.47 2.54 -6.85
CA LEU A 43 2.74 1.44 -7.48
C LEU A 43 2.35 1.85 -8.91
N ALA A 44 2.60 0.96 -9.88
CA ALA A 44 2.28 1.21 -11.29
C ALA A 44 1.28 0.18 -11.83
N ARG A 45 1.78 -1.00 -12.24
CA ARG A 45 0.95 -2.10 -12.78
C ARG A 45 -0.24 -2.50 -11.89
N PRO A 46 -0.13 -2.53 -10.53
CA PRO A 46 -1.28 -2.81 -9.68
C PRO A 46 -2.45 -1.84 -9.90
N HIS A 47 -2.18 -0.54 -10.05
CA HIS A 47 -3.21 0.46 -10.32
C HIS A 47 -3.81 0.38 -11.74
N LEU A 48 -3.07 -0.20 -12.69
CA LEU A 48 -3.61 -0.46 -14.03
C LEU A 48 -4.59 -1.65 -14.03
N ALA A 49 -4.32 -2.68 -13.22
CA ALA A 49 -5.19 -3.83 -13.07
C ALA A 49 -6.38 -3.56 -12.14
N ASP A 50 -6.16 -2.75 -11.10
CA ASP A 50 -7.16 -2.37 -10.10
C ASP A 50 -6.95 -0.90 -9.69
N PRO A 51 -7.74 0.05 -10.21
CA PRO A 51 -7.57 1.47 -9.88
C PRO A 51 -7.85 1.77 -8.40
N TYR A 52 -8.60 0.91 -7.69
CA TYR A 52 -8.92 1.05 -6.27
C TYR A 52 -8.03 0.18 -5.37
N TRP A 53 -6.90 -0.30 -5.89
CA TRP A 53 -5.94 -1.13 -5.17
C TRP A 53 -5.65 -0.61 -3.75
N THR A 54 -5.41 0.68 -3.57
CA THR A 54 -5.12 1.26 -2.24
C THR A 54 -6.30 1.19 -1.28
N LEU A 55 -7.53 1.37 -1.80
CA LEU A 55 -8.75 1.26 -1.00
C LEU A 55 -9.01 -0.18 -0.59
N HIS A 56 -8.82 -1.13 -1.52
CA HIS A 56 -8.92 -2.55 -1.26
C HIS A 56 -7.83 -3.03 -0.28
N ALA A 57 -6.59 -2.58 -0.42
CA ALA A 57 -5.50 -2.86 0.50
C ALA A 57 -5.80 -2.34 1.92
N ALA A 58 -6.35 -1.12 2.05
CA ALA A 58 -6.75 -0.59 3.34
C ALA A 58 -7.83 -1.46 4.01
N ALA A 59 -8.85 -1.90 3.26
CA ALA A 59 -9.86 -2.82 3.76
C ALA A 59 -9.27 -4.18 4.15
N GLN A 60 -8.39 -4.74 3.31
CA GLN A 60 -7.68 -6.00 3.56
C GLN A 60 -6.75 -5.93 4.78
N LEU A 61 -6.25 -4.75 5.14
CA LEU A 61 -5.45 -4.55 6.35
C LEU A 61 -6.33 -4.16 7.55
N GLY A 62 -7.62 -3.89 7.37
CA GLY A 62 -8.52 -3.41 8.41
C GLY A 62 -8.29 -1.94 8.79
N TYR A 63 -7.61 -1.18 7.94
CA TYR A 63 -7.32 0.24 8.15
C TYR A 63 -8.52 1.13 7.78
N LYS A 64 -9.36 1.41 8.79
CA LYS A 64 -10.65 2.12 8.59
C LYS A 64 -10.53 3.62 8.33
N ALA A 65 -9.41 4.23 8.69
CA ALA A 65 -9.20 5.67 8.61
C ALA A 65 -8.97 6.18 7.16
N MET A 66 -8.83 5.28 6.17
CA MET A 66 -8.72 5.67 4.78
C MET A 66 -10.02 6.38 4.31
N PRO A 67 -9.98 7.66 3.92
CA PRO A 67 -11.12 8.34 3.33
C PRO A 67 -11.52 7.70 2.01
N TRP A 68 -12.83 7.51 1.82
CA TRP A 68 -13.44 7.12 0.55
C TRP A 68 -14.36 8.25 0.07
N PRO A 69 -14.58 8.40 -1.24
CA PRO A 69 -15.62 9.28 -1.75
C PRO A 69 -16.97 8.97 -1.07
N PRO A 70 -17.75 9.97 -0.61
CA PRO A 70 -19.00 9.75 0.10
C PRO A 70 -19.99 8.84 -0.63
N GLN A 71 -19.98 8.87 -1.96
CA GLN A 71 -20.82 8.06 -2.84
C GLN A 71 -20.54 6.55 -2.73
N TYR A 72 -19.36 6.16 -2.24
CA TYR A 72 -18.90 4.76 -2.20
C TYR A 72 -18.95 4.14 -0.79
N LEU A 73 -19.46 4.86 0.21
CA LEU A 73 -19.45 4.40 1.61
C LEU A 73 -20.24 3.10 1.83
N ASN A 74 -21.36 2.91 1.12
CA ASN A 74 -22.10 1.65 1.19
C ASN A 74 -21.28 0.46 0.66
N GLY A 75 -20.51 0.68 -0.42
CA GLY A 75 -19.58 -0.31 -0.97
C GLY A 75 -18.42 -0.60 -0.01
N LYS A 76 -17.83 0.44 0.60
CA LYS A 76 -16.81 0.30 1.67
C LYS A 76 -17.29 -0.62 2.77
N ALA A 77 -18.47 -0.34 3.33
CA ALA A 77 -19.01 -1.10 4.45
C ALA A 77 -19.26 -2.57 4.09
N GLN A 78 -19.69 -2.88 2.87
CA GLN A 78 -19.86 -4.25 2.40
C GLN A 78 -18.51 -4.96 2.21
N LEU A 79 -17.54 -4.31 1.57
CA LEU A 79 -16.20 -4.86 1.35
C LEU A 79 -15.52 -5.20 2.67
N GLU A 80 -15.52 -4.27 3.63
CA GLU A 80 -14.92 -4.46 4.95
C GLU A 80 -15.57 -5.63 5.71
N ARG A 81 -16.91 -5.79 5.64
CA ARG A 81 -17.59 -6.94 6.25
C ARG A 81 -17.22 -8.26 5.61
N ASN A 82 -17.09 -8.30 4.28
CA ASN A 82 -16.73 -9.52 3.57
C ASN A 82 -15.29 -9.94 3.89
N MET A 83 -14.34 -9.01 3.83
CA MET A 83 -12.94 -9.27 4.17
C MET A 83 -12.76 -9.65 5.64
N ALA A 84 -13.56 -9.10 6.55
CA ALA A 84 -13.53 -9.50 7.96
C ALA A 84 -13.96 -10.97 8.14
N ARG A 85 -15.00 -11.42 7.41
CA ARG A 85 -15.46 -12.81 7.44
C ARG A 85 -14.46 -13.79 6.83
N GLU A 86 -13.73 -13.39 5.80
CA GLU A 86 -12.70 -14.24 5.16
C GLU A 86 -11.47 -14.48 6.05
N ARG A 87 -11.32 -13.70 7.13
CA ARG A 87 -10.21 -13.80 8.08
C ARG A 87 -10.54 -14.66 9.32
N GLU A 88 -11.82 -14.99 9.53
CA GLU A 88 -12.31 -15.89 10.59
C GLU A 88 -12.23 -17.35 10.12
#